data_AF-A0A564U5U9-F1
#
_entry.id   AF-A0A564U5U9-F1
#
_cell.length_a   1.000
_cell.length_b   1.000
_cell.length_c   1.000
_cell.angle_alpha   90.00
_cell.angle_beta   90.00
_cell.angle_gamma   90.00
#
_symmetry.space_group_name_H-M   'P 1'
#
loop_
_entity.id
_entity.type
_entity.pdbx_description
1 polymer ?
#
loop_
_entity_poly.entity_id
_entity_poly.type
_entity_poly.pdbx_seq_one_letter_code
_entity_poly.pdbx_strand_id
1 'polypeptide(L)' 'MARAKKNGTYLNVCIENSIYEQLNEICADAGQTKTIVVERALNSYFCDYREKQKKLKKLRGK' A
#
# COMPACT_ATOMS: atom_id res chain seq x y z
N MET A 1 28.97 -10.22 0.69
CA MET A 1 28.45 -8.85 0.45
C MET A 1 27.60 -8.44 1.64
N ALA A 2 27.93 -7.33 2.30
CA ALA A 2 27.13 -6.83 3.42
C ALA A 2 25.72 -6.51 2.92
N ARG A 3 24.71 -7.22 3.44
CA ARG A 3 23.30 -7.03 3.09
C ARG A 3 22.92 -5.60 3.46
N ALA A 4 22.57 -4.78 2.46
CA ALA A 4 22.08 -3.43 2.71
C ALA A 4 20.97 -3.50 3.77
N LYS A 5 21.10 -2.71 4.85
CA LYS A 5 20.07 -2.59 5.88
C LYS A 5 18.79 -2.14 5.15
N LYS A 6 17.81 -3.04 5.05
CA LYS A 6 16.49 -2.66 4.58
C LYS A 6 15.94 -1.70 5.63
N ASN A 7 15.84 -0.42 5.30
CA ASN A 7 15.16 0.58 6.13
C ASN A 7 13.66 0.28 6.07
N GLY A 8 13.20 -0.63 6.92
CA GLY A 8 11.79 -1.01 7.05
C GLY A 8 11.33 -0.79 8.48
N THR A 9 10.24 -0.06 8.64
CA THR A 9 9.54 0.06 9.92
C THR A 9 8.39 -0.94 9.95
N TYR A 10 8.22 -1.65 11.07
CA TYR A 10 7.09 -2.57 11.23
C TYR A 10 5.79 -1.78 11.36
N LEU A 11 4.81 -2.10 10.50
CA LEU A 11 3.46 -1.58 10.57
C LEU A 11 2.60 -2.61 11.30
N ASN A 12 2.25 -2.35 12.57
CA ASN A 12 1.30 -3.18 13.31
C ASN A 12 -0.09 -2.57 13.21
N VAL A 13 -0.96 -3.15 12.38
CA VAL A 13 -2.34 -2.68 12.17
C VAL A 13 -3.25 -3.90 12.16
N CYS A 14 -4.36 -3.82 12.90
CA CYS A 14 -5.42 -4.81 12.82
C CYS A 14 -6.29 -4.51 11.61
N ILE A 15 -6.39 -5.45 10.68
CA ILE A 15 -7.26 -5.39 9.51
C ILE A 15 -8.31 -6.48 9.60
N GLU A 16 -9.43 -6.27 8.91
CA GLU A 16 -10.50 -7.25 8.85
C GLU A 16 -10.03 -8.55 8.16
N ASN A 17 -10.53 -9.70 8.65
CA ASN A 17 -10.16 -11.01 8.11
C ASN A 17 -10.48 -11.13 6.61
N SER A 18 -11.60 -10.57 6.16
CA SER A 18 -12.01 -10.54 4.75
C SER A 18 -10.96 -9.86 3.85
N ILE A 19 -10.36 -8.77 4.33
CA ILE A 19 -9.30 -8.04 3.62
C ILE A 19 -8.00 -8.85 3.63
N TYR A 20 -7.69 -9.51 4.75
CA TYR A 20 -6.50 -10.35 4.85
C TYR A 20 -6.56 -11.57 3.93
N GLU A 21 -7.74 -12.19 3.76
CA GLU A 21 -7.97 -13.28 2.82
C GLU A 21 -7.75 -12.83 1.38
N GLN A 22 -8.36 -11.71 0.96
CA GLN A 22 -8.12 -11.13 -0.36
C GLN A 22 -6.64 -10.84 -0.61
N LEU A 23 -5.91 -10.37 0.41
CA LEU A 23 -4.48 -10.11 0.29
C LEU A 23 -3.68 -11.41 0.07
N ASN A 24 -4.09 -12.51 0.70
CA ASN A 24 -3.47 -13.82 0.49
C ASN A 24 -3.73 -14.36 -0.92
N GLU A 25 -4.95 -14.21 -1.43
CA GLU A 25 -5.30 -14.60 -2.81
C GLU A 25 -4.47 -13.81 -3.82
N ILE A 26 -4.40 -12.49 -3.68
CA ILE A 26 -3.57 -11.62 -4.54
C ILE A 26 -2.09 -12.01 -4.44
N CYS A 27 -1.60 -12.36 -3.26
CA CYS A 27 -0.24 -12.85 -3.07
C CYS A 27 0.02 -14.17 -3.81
N ALA A 28 -0.94 -15.10 -3.76
CA ALA A 28 -0.86 -16.39 -4.44
C ALA A 28 -0.87 -16.20 -5.97
N ASP A 29 -1.77 -15.37 -6.49
CA ASP A 29 -1.92 -15.10 -7.91
C ASP A 29 -0.72 -14.33 -8.49
N ALA A 30 -0.24 -13.31 -7.77
CA ALA A 30 0.86 -12.46 -8.23
C ALA A 30 2.25 -13.07 -7.98
N GLY A 31 2.33 -14.22 -7.28
CA GLY A 31 3.59 -14.85 -6.88
C GLY A 31 4.50 -13.94 -6.04
N GLN A 32 3.89 -13.01 -5.29
CA GLN A 32 4.60 -11.97 -4.54
C GLN A 32 4.45 -12.15 -3.04
N THR A 33 5.44 -11.67 -2.28
CA THR A 33 5.35 -11.68 -0.83
C THR A 33 4.34 -10.65 -0.33
N LYS A 34 3.70 -10.94 0.81
CA LYS A 34 2.71 -10.06 1.46
C LYS A 34 3.23 -8.65 1.66
N THR A 35 4.51 -8.52 2.00
CA THR A 35 5.18 -7.22 2.15
C THR A 35 5.13 -6.40 0.86
N ILE A 36 5.48 -6.99 -0.28
CA ILE A 36 5.50 -6.29 -1.56
C ILE A 36 4.09 -5.90 -1.99
N VAL A 37 3.11 -6.79 -1.79
CA VAL A 37 1.70 -6.52 -2.12
C VAL A 37 1.16 -5.37 -1.27
N VAL A 38 1.41 -5.38 0.04
CA VAL A 38 1.01 -4.31 0.96
C VAL A 38 1.67 -2.98 0.57
N GLU A 39 2.98 -2.98 0.32
CA GLU A 39 3.70 -1.77 -0.09
C GLU A 39 3.15 -1.19 -1.40
N ARG A 40 2.83 -2.05 -2.39
CA ARG A 40 2.24 -1.62 -3.66
C ARG A 40 0.82 -1.08 -3.48
N ALA A 41 0.00 -1.77 -2.70
CA ALA A 41 -1.38 -1.34 -2.42
C ALA A 41 -1.40 0.03 -1.73
N LEU A 42 -0.57 0.21 -0.70
CA LEU A 42 -0.42 1.48 0.02
C LEU A 42 0.08 2.59 -0.92
N ASN A 43 1.09 2.31 -1.74
CA ASN A 43 1.63 3.31 -2.66
C ASN A 43 0.60 3.73 -3.72
N SER A 44 -0.16 2.77 -4.27
CA SER A 44 -1.25 3.06 -5.19
C SER A 44 -2.31 3.96 -4.54
N TYR A 45 -2.73 3.61 -3.32
CA TYR A 45 -3.69 4.40 -2.56
C TYR A 45 -3.17 5.83 -2.28
N PHE A 46 -1.90 5.99 -1.92
CA PHE A 46 -1.31 7.30 -1.70
C PHE A 46 -1.23 8.14 -2.98
N CYS A 47 -0.97 7.51 -4.13
CA CYS A 47 -0.98 8.19 -5.42
C CYS A 47 -2.36 8.75 -5.72
N ASP A 48 -3.38 7.91 -5.67
CA ASP A 48 -4.78 8.27 -5.92
C ASP A 48 -5.27 9.33 -4.94
N TYR A 49 -4.91 9.20 -3.67
CA TYR A 49 -5.26 10.17 -2.63
C TYR A 49 -4.64 11.54 -2.94
N ARG A 50 -3.37 11.60 -3.31
CA ARG A 50 -2.70 12.85 -3.69
C ARG A 50 -3.32 13.49 -4.92
N GLU A 51 -3.71 12.69 -5.92
CA GLU A 51 -4.40 13.19 -7.10
C GLU A 51 -5.78 13.77 -6.76
N LYS A 52 -6.57 13.06 -5.96
CA LYS A 52 -7.88 13.55 -5.47
C LYS A 52 -7.71 14.84 -4.69
N GLN A 53 -6.73 14.92 -3.79
CA GLN A 53 -6.44 16.14 -3.02
C GLN A 53 -6.02 17.31 -3.90
N LYS A 54 -5.22 17.08 -4.96
CA LYS A 54 -4.88 18.12 -5.95
C LYS A 54 -6.12 18.63 -6.67
N LYS A 55 -7.02 17.73 -7.10
CA LYS A 55 -8.29 18.10 -7.76
C LYS A 55 -9.18 18.91 -6.82
N LEU A 56 -9.33 18.48 -5.56
CA LEU A 56 -10.10 19.19 -4.54
C LEU A 56 -9.53 20.59 -4.24
N LYS A 57 -8.20 20.73 -4.15
CA LYS A 57 -7.55 22.05 -3.98
C LYS A 57 -7.81 22.98 -5.16
N LYS A 58 -7.80 22.48 -6.39
CA LYS A 58 -8.14 23.27 -7.59
C LYS A 58 -9.60 23.72 -7.61
N LEU A 59 -10.52 22.92 -7.07
CA LEU A 59 -11.95 23.24 -7.00
C LEU A 59 -12.28 24.22 -5.87
N ARG A 60 -11.56 24.14 -4.73
CA ARG A 60 -11.75 25.04 -3.58
C ARG A 60 -11.03 26.38 -3.71
N GLY A 61 -10.11 26.51 -4.67
CA GLY A 61 -9.33 27.73 -4.92
C GLY A 61 -9.96 28.68 -5.94
N LYS A 62 -11.29 28.64 -6.13
CA LYS A 62 -12.03 29.51 -7.04
C LYS A 62 -13.08 30.29 -6.28
#